data_AF-A0A1Q7X798-F1
#
_entry.id   AF-A0A1Q7X798-F1
#
_cell.length_a   1.000
_cell.length_b   1.000
_cell.length_c   1.000
_cell.angle_alpha   90.00
_cell.angle_beta   90.00
_cell.angle_gamma   90.00
#
_symmetry.space_group_name_H-M   'P 1'
#
loop_
_entity.id
_entity.type
_entity.pdbx_description
1 polymer ?
#
loop_
_entity_poly.entity_id
_entity_poly.type
_entity_poly.pdbx_seq_one_letter_code
_entity_poly.pdbx_strand_id
1 'polypeptide(L)'
;MFGDELDRLDGALRRRVNADRDNLEKGLAQLVLTLVELLRQLMERQALRRIEGGSLSDDEVERLGETFMLLEQRMEELKEAFGLEDEDLNLDLGPLGQLM
;
A
#
# COMPACT_ATOMS: atom_id res chain seq x y z
N MET A 1 -8.62 -29.66 37.26
CA MET A 1 -7.39 -28.86 37.05
C MET A 1 -6.97 -28.82 35.58
N PHE A 2 -7.26 -29.83 34.75
CA PHE A 2 -6.91 -29.83 33.31
C PHE A 2 -7.87 -29.06 32.38
N GLY A 3 -9.12 -28.78 32.80
CA GLY A 3 -10.09 -28.05 31.99
C GLY A 3 -9.78 -26.56 31.83
N ASP A 4 -9.37 -25.90 32.93
CA ASP A 4 -9.00 -24.48 32.91
C ASP A 4 -7.76 -24.18 32.05
N GLU A 5 -6.88 -25.17 31.87
CA GLU A 5 -5.66 -25.03 31.06
C GLU A 5 -5.97 -25.13 29.56
N LEU A 6 -6.92 -26.01 29.19
CA LEU A 6 -7.41 -26.14 27.81
C LEU A 6 -8.25 -24.92 27.37
N ASP A 7 -9.08 -24.37 28.25
CA ASP A 7 -9.85 -23.15 27.96
C ASP A 7 -8.95 -21.91 27.81
N ARG A 8 -7.85 -21.83 28.57
CA ARG A 8 -6.85 -20.76 28.42
C ARG A 8 -6.07 -20.89 27.11
N LEU A 9 -5.74 -22.11 26.71
CA LEU A 9 -5.09 -22.39 25.43
C LEU A 9 -6.01 -22.05 24.24
N ASP A 10 -7.30 -22.42 24.28
CA ASP A 10 -8.26 -22.07 23.22
C ASP A 10 -8.49 -20.56 23.14
N GLY A 11 -8.61 -19.88 24.29
CA GLY A 11 -8.71 -18.42 24.35
C GLY A 11 -7.47 -17.69 23.81
N ALA A 12 -6.27 -18.21 24.08
CA ALA A 12 -5.01 -17.66 23.57
C ALA A 12 -4.86 -17.90 22.05
N LEU A 13 -5.24 -19.08 21.56
CA LEU A 13 -5.21 -19.41 20.13
C LEU A 13 -6.23 -18.58 19.34
N ARG A 14 -7.47 -18.44 19.83
CA ARG A 14 -8.47 -17.57 19.20
C ARG A 14 -8.04 -16.10 19.21
N ARG A 15 -7.45 -15.62 20.30
CA ARG A 15 -6.89 -14.26 20.38
C ARG A 15 -5.76 -14.06 19.38
N ARG A 16 -4.88 -15.05 19.20
CA ARG A 16 -3.82 -15.01 18.20
C ARG A 16 -4.36 -14.99 16.77
N VAL A 17 -5.32 -15.85 16.44
CA VAL A 17 -5.95 -15.88 15.11
C VAL A 17 -6.73 -14.58 14.81
N ASN A 18 -7.41 -14.00 15.80
CA ASN A 18 -8.04 -12.69 15.63
C ASN A 18 -7.00 -11.58 15.45
N ALA A 19 -5.91 -11.60 16.21
CA ALA A 19 -4.79 -10.67 16.01
C ALA A 19 -4.14 -10.86 14.63
N ASP A 20 -4.06 -12.09 14.11
CA ASP A 20 -3.56 -12.36 12.75
C ASP A 20 -4.48 -11.80 11.67
N ARG A 21 -5.80 -11.68 11.91
CA ARG A 21 -6.75 -11.10 10.94
C ARG A 21 -6.54 -9.59 10.78
N ASP A 22 -6.45 -8.85 11.88
CA ASP A 22 -6.22 -7.40 11.84
C ASP A 22 -4.84 -7.09 11.22
N ASN A 23 -3.82 -7.90 11.54
CA ASN A 23 -2.49 -7.77 10.94
C ASN A 23 -2.45 -8.17 9.46
N LEU A 24 -3.26 -9.16 9.03
CA LEU A 24 -3.36 -9.57 7.64
C LEU A 24 -4.03 -8.49 6.78
N GLU A 25 -5.11 -7.88 7.27
CA GLU A 25 -5.79 -6.79 6.58
C GLU A 25 -4.86 -5.60 6.37
N LYS A 26 -4.08 -5.21 7.39
CA LYS A 26 -3.06 -4.17 7.27
C LYS A 26 -1.94 -4.54 6.29
N GLY A 27 -1.42 -5.77 6.36
CA GLY A 27 -0.35 -6.23 5.47
C GLY A 27 -0.78 -6.35 4.00
N LEU A 28 -2.03 -6.75 3.73
CA LEU A 28 -2.59 -6.74 2.38
C LEU A 28 -2.79 -5.31 1.86
N ALA A 29 -3.27 -4.40 2.71
CA ALA A 29 -3.40 -2.99 2.36
C ALA A 29 -2.03 -2.38 2.01
N GLN A 30 -1.00 -2.64 2.82
CA GLN A 30 0.38 -2.23 2.57
C GLN A 30 0.87 -2.72 1.20
N LEU A 31 0.72 -4.03 0.90
CA LEU A 31 1.13 -4.59 -0.39
C LEU A 31 0.43 -3.93 -1.58
N VAL A 32 -0.88 -3.73 -1.50
CA VAL A 32 -1.66 -3.09 -2.58
C VAL A 32 -1.24 -1.63 -2.74
N LEU A 33 -1.11 -0.88 -1.65
CA LEU A 33 -0.70 0.52 -1.69
C LEU A 33 0.72 0.68 -2.25
N THR A 34 1.66 -0.19 -1.88
CA THR A 34 3.00 -0.19 -2.49
C THR A 34 2.95 -0.46 -3.98
N LEU A 35 2.12 -1.41 -4.44
CA LEU A 35 1.96 -1.66 -5.88
C LEU A 35 1.37 -0.46 -6.62
N VAL A 36 0.38 0.21 -6.04
CA VAL A 36 -0.20 1.43 -6.61
C VAL A 36 0.85 2.54 -6.67
N GLU A 37 1.66 2.70 -5.63
CA GLU A 37 2.74 3.70 -5.58
C GLU A 37 3.81 3.44 -6.64
N LEU A 38 4.22 2.18 -6.81
CA LEU A 38 5.15 1.78 -7.87
C LEU A 38 4.59 2.10 -9.26
N LEU A 39 3.31 1.83 -9.50
CA LEU A 39 2.65 2.15 -10.76
C LEU A 39 2.56 3.66 -10.98
N ARG A 40 2.27 4.44 -9.93
CA ARG A 40 2.26 5.91 -9.97
C ARG A 40 3.62 6.44 -10.42
N GLN A 41 4.71 6.00 -9.80
CA GLN A 41 6.07 6.41 -10.15
C GLN A 41 6.45 6.03 -11.59
N LEU A 42 6.06 4.83 -12.02
CA LEU A 42 6.27 4.41 -13.41
C LEU A 42 5.52 5.32 -14.39
N MET A 43 4.26 5.62 -14.09
CA MET A 43 3.43 6.50 -14.90
C MET A 43 3.98 7.92 -14.93
N GLU A 44 4.43 8.46 -13.80
CA GLU A 44 5.06 9.78 -13.71
C GLU A 44 6.31 9.85 -14.60
N ARG A 45 7.15 8.82 -14.55
CA ARG A 45 8.33 8.74 -15.43
C ARG A 45 7.94 8.63 -16.91
N GLN A 46 6.85 7.93 -17.24
CA GLN A 46 6.33 7.89 -18.60
C GLN A 46 5.75 9.23 -19.04
N ALA A 47 5.05 9.94 -18.16
CA ALA A 47 4.49 11.26 -18.40
C ALA A 47 5.60 12.25 -18.77
N LEU A 48 6.66 12.33 -17.96
CA LEU A 48 7.80 13.20 -18.21
C LEU A 48 8.43 12.93 -19.58
N ARG A 49 8.70 11.66 -19.90
CA ARG A 49 9.23 11.28 -21.23
C ARG A 49 8.32 11.69 -22.38
N ARG A 50 7.00 11.60 -22.20
CA ARG A 50 6.02 11.97 -23.23
C ARG A 50 5.91 13.48 -23.42
N ILE A 51 6.05 14.25 -22.33
CA ILE A 51 6.11 15.72 -22.34
C ILE A 51 7.37 16.18 -23.06
N GLU A 52 8.54 15.67 -22.67
CA GLU A 52 9.83 15.98 -23.31
C GLU A 52 9.84 15.59 -24.81
N GLY A 53 9.17 14.50 -25.15
CA GLY A 53 9.01 14.05 -26.54
C GLY A 53 7.95 14.79 -27.34
N GLY A 54 7.22 15.76 -26.76
CA GLY A 54 6.16 16.51 -27.44
C GLY A 54 4.97 15.65 -27.88
N SER A 55 4.77 14.50 -27.24
CA SER A 55 3.73 13.53 -27.59
C SER A 55 2.40 13.73 -26.85
N LEU A 56 2.33 14.75 -25.98
CA LEU A 56 1.13 15.19 -25.27
C LEU A 56 0.92 16.68 -25.55
N SER A 57 -0.35 17.05 -25.75
CA SER A 57 -0.80 18.44 -25.76
C SER A 57 -0.82 19.04 -24.36
N ASP A 58 -0.77 20.37 -24.24
CA ASP A 58 -0.81 21.07 -22.95
C ASP A 58 -2.04 20.68 -22.12
N ASP A 59 -3.21 20.56 -22.75
CA ASP A 59 -4.45 20.11 -22.10
C ASP A 59 -4.34 18.66 -21.57
N GLU A 60 -3.62 17.78 -22.28
CA GLU A 60 -3.37 16.41 -21.81
C GLU A 60 -2.41 16.37 -20.63
N VAL A 61 -1.42 17.26 -20.61
CA VAL A 61 -0.48 17.40 -19.49
C VAL A 61 -1.20 17.88 -18.24
N GLU A 62 -2.06 18.88 -18.37
CA GLU A 62 -2.85 19.41 -17.25
C GLU A 62 -3.75 18.34 -16.64
N ARG A 63 -4.56 17.64 -17.46
CA ARG A 63 -5.44 16.56 -16.99
C ARG A 63 -4.67 15.41 -16.32
N LEU A 64 -3.47 15.11 -16.81
CA LEU A 64 -2.62 14.08 -16.23
C LEU A 64 -2.09 14.52 -14.85
N GLY A 65 -1.68 15.77 -14.71
CA GLY A 65 -1.31 16.37 -13.43
C GLY A 65 -2.46 16.33 -12.42
N GLU A 66 -3.67 16.74 -12.82
CA GLU A 66 -4.87 16.66 -11.98
C GLU A 66 -5.15 15.23 -11.50
N THR A 67 -4.98 14.25 -12.40
CA THR A 67 -5.19 12.84 -12.06
C THR A 67 -4.17 12.35 -11.04
N PHE A 68 -2.90 12.75 -11.16
CA PHE A 68 -1.87 12.38 -10.18
C PHE A 68 -2.11 13.02 -8.81
N MET A 69 -2.51 14.30 -8.76
CA MET A 69 -2.86 14.96 -7.49
C MET A 69 -4.05 14.28 -6.80
N LEU A 70 -5.08 13.88 -7.57
CA LEU A 70 -6.21 13.14 -7.02
C LEU A 70 -5.77 11.77 -6.49
N LEU A 71 -4.90 11.06 -7.22
CA LEU A 71 -4.36 9.78 -6.76
C LEU A 71 -3.59 9.93 -5.45
N GLU A 72 -2.72 10.94 -5.35
CA GLU A 72 -1.95 11.23 -4.14
C GLU A 72 -2.87 11.49 -2.93
N GLN A 73 -3.91 12.31 -3.09
CA GLN A 73 -4.91 12.54 -2.05
C GLN A 73 -5.62 11.25 -1.60
N ARG A 74 -5.99 10.37 -2.55
CA ARG A 74 -6.62 9.08 -2.21
C ARG A 74 -5.65 8.12 -1.52
N MET A 75 -4.37 8.17 -1.88
CA MET A 75 -3.31 7.40 -1.22
C MET A 75 -3.16 7.85 0.23
N GLU A 76 -3.19 9.15 0.51
CA GLU A 76 -3.18 9.69 1.89
C GLU A 76 -4.37 9.21 2.70
N GLU A 77 -5.59 9.34 2.17
CA GLU A 77 -6.81 8.86 2.84
C GLU A 77 -6.75 7.36 3.17
N LEU A 78 -6.22 6.54 2.26
CA LEU A 78 -6.09 5.09 2.46
C LEU A 78 -4.98 4.75 3.46
N LYS A 79 -3.82 5.41 3.38
CA LYS A 79 -2.74 5.25 4.36
C LYS A 79 -3.24 5.55 5.78
N GLU A 80 -3.95 6.67 5.96
CA GLU A 80 -4.58 7.02 7.25
C GLU A 80 -5.58 5.95 7.72
N ALA A 81 -6.45 5.48 6.82
CA ALA A 81 -7.47 4.47 7.15
C ALA A 81 -6.87 3.12 7.62
N PHE A 82 -5.70 2.74 7.10
CA PHE A 82 -4.99 1.51 7.48
C PHE A 82 -3.85 1.74 8.51
N GLY A 83 -3.66 2.98 8.97
CA GLY A 83 -2.61 3.35 9.92
C GLY A 83 -1.21 3.06 9.37
N LEU A 84 -0.97 3.41 8.11
CA LEU A 84 0.29 3.25 7.39
C LEU A 84 0.94 4.62 7.18
N GLU A 85 2.27 4.64 7.21
CA GLU A 85 3.10 5.79 6.85
C GLU A 85 3.79 5.55 5.50
N ASP A 86 4.42 6.58 4.93
CA ASP A 86 5.14 6.44 3.65
C ASP A 86 6.26 5.39 3.73
N GLU A 87 6.91 5.31 4.89
CA GLU A 87 7.98 4.35 5.17
C GLU A 87 7.49 2.90 5.13
N ASP A 88 6.21 2.67 5.45
CA ASP A 88 5.60 1.34 5.37
C ASP A 88 5.44 0.88 3.92
N LEU A 89 5.47 1.77 2.93
CA LEU A 89 5.37 1.35 1.53
C LEU A 89 6.67 0.77 0.99
N ASN A 90 7.80 0.90 1.71
CA ASN A 90 9.07 0.27 1.37
C ASN A 90 9.08 -1.19 1.82
N LEU A 91 8.60 -2.09 0.96
CA LEU A 91 8.44 -3.51 1.28
C LEU A 91 9.72 -4.30 1.03
N ASP A 92 10.26 -4.95 2.08
CA ASP A 92 11.27 -6.00 1.91
C ASP A 92 10.59 -7.32 1.48
N LEU A 93 10.78 -7.70 0.22
CA LEU A 93 10.25 -8.95 -0.34
C LEU A 93 11.21 -10.14 -0.11
N GLY A 94 12.23 -9.98 0.74
CA GLY A 94 13.21 -11.00 1.07
C GLY A 94 14.08 -11.37 -0.14
N PRO A 95 14.01 -12.60 -0.68
CA PRO A 95 14.83 -13.02 -1.82
C PRO A 95 14.55 -12.24 -3.11
N LEU A 96 13.43 -11.52 -3.19
CA LEU A 96 13.08 -10.66 -4.33
C LEU A 96 13.62 -9.22 -4.19
N GLY A 97 14.27 -8.89 -3.06
CA GLY A 97 14.83 -7.58 -2.78
C GLY A 97 13.82 -6.60 -2.16
N GLN A 98 14.25 -5.36 -1.95
CA GLN A 98 13.41 -4.30 -1.44
C GLN A 98 12.64 -3.63 -2.58
N LEU A 99 11.36 -3.37 -2.34
CA LEU A 99 10.49 -2.60 -3.21
C LEU A 99 10.44 -1.18 -2.64
N MET A 100 11.28 -0.33 -3.24
CA MET A 100 11.65 1.05 -2.86
C MET A 100 12.70 1.16 -1.74
#